data_AF-A0A1Q3TER6-F1
#
_entry.id   AF-A0A1Q3TER6-F1
#
_cell.length_a   1.000
_cell.length_b   1.000
_cell.length_c   1.000
_cell.angle_alpha   90.00
_cell.angle_beta   90.00
_cell.angle_gamma   90.00
#
_symmetry.space_group_name_H-M   'P 1'
#
loop_
_entity.id
_entity.type
_entity.pdbx_description
1 polymer ?
#
loop_
_entity_poly.entity_id
_entity_poly.type
_entity_poly.pdbx_seq_one_letter_code
_entity_poly.pdbx_strand_id
1 'polypeptide(L)'
;MTIAPTISQTTTHRREGVEEGLKKGLRNRWYVMLPSEKLTDRPVAVKALGEDLVVYRDDKGKAHTFIDFCPHRGAALSLGDVVEGQLVCGYHGVAFNGEGICTAVPAEGPDSKLLKRLKLKGFPTQERVGLVWAYIGDTDLFPPPPLEVPPELEDESWTGFICDAHWKTNWLVALDNLADPMHAPFLHGKSYTLRFGAKQDRMVLVDMPNGFRVEREKQKGVNFDWSELGDTGTLWCRLDIPYPKSAGPGGPLRIVGFITPNDENESDVYFLRYRHVQGWERRLWRTLYKTRLEARHWHVLEQDRVMMERVSLKARLNEKMGQTDIGVIRLRKMLNLEFFKQQEVYNQAARKQRQPEPEPDGEPSEAVLAGD
;
A
#
# COMPACT_ATOMS: atom_id res chain seq x y z
N MET A 1 -5.16 29.11 -37.10
CA MET A 1 -4.13 28.07 -37.26
C MET A 1 -3.88 27.45 -35.90
N THR A 2 -4.56 26.33 -35.61
CA THR A 2 -4.35 25.59 -34.36
C THR A 2 -3.10 24.76 -34.55
N ILE A 3 -1.98 25.19 -33.97
CA ILE A 3 -0.71 24.46 -34.04
C ILE A 3 -0.94 23.15 -33.27
N ALA A 4 -0.92 22.03 -33.98
CA ALA A 4 -0.95 20.71 -33.36
C ALA A 4 0.26 20.59 -32.41
N PRO A 5 0.08 20.12 -31.17
CA PRO A 5 1.17 20.02 -30.22
C PRO A 5 2.25 19.08 -30.77
N THR A 6 3.52 19.52 -30.65
CA THR A 6 4.67 18.71 -31.06
C THR A 6 4.79 17.46 -30.18
N ILE A 7 5.31 16.36 -30.72
CA ILE A 7 5.45 15.05 -30.01
C ILE A 7 6.11 15.21 -28.62
N SER A 8 7.02 16.17 -28.46
CA SER A 8 7.64 16.50 -27.17
C SER A 8 6.67 17.12 -26.15
N GLN A 9 5.71 17.94 -26.57
CA GLN A 9 4.69 18.50 -25.68
C GLN A 9 3.65 17.44 -25.29
N THR A 10 3.26 16.57 -26.22
CA THR A 10 2.32 15.47 -25.95
C THR A 10 2.89 14.44 -24.96
N THR A 11 4.20 14.19 -25.04
CA THR A 11 4.90 13.28 -24.11
C THR A 11 5.11 13.87 -22.72
N THR A 12 5.41 15.17 -22.61
CA THR A 12 5.51 15.87 -21.32
C THR A 12 4.16 15.93 -20.62
N HIS A 13 3.09 16.35 -21.30
CA HIS A 13 1.75 16.38 -20.71
C HIS A 13 1.24 15.00 -20.28
N ARG A 14 1.58 13.95 -21.05
CA ARG A 14 1.25 12.58 -20.67
C ARG A 14 2.01 12.12 -19.42
N ARG A 15 3.27 12.54 -19.23
CA ARG A 15 4.05 12.25 -18.01
C ARG A 15 3.50 13.01 -16.81
N GLU A 16 3.24 14.30 -16.97
CA GLU A 16 2.63 15.14 -15.92
C GLU A 16 1.29 14.56 -15.46
N GLY A 17 0.42 14.15 -16.38
CA GLY A 17 -0.88 13.58 -16.05
C GLY A 17 -0.80 12.25 -15.28
N VAL A 18 0.22 11.42 -15.53
CA VAL A 18 0.41 10.16 -14.79
C VAL A 18 0.98 10.42 -13.41
N GLU A 19 1.99 11.29 -13.28
CA GLU A 19 2.54 11.66 -11.98
C GLU A 19 1.47 12.32 -11.10
N GLU A 20 0.63 13.20 -11.66
CA GLU A 20 -0.52 13.76 -10.94
C GLU A 20 -1.57 12.70 -10.58
N GLY A 21 -1.82 11.71 -11.46
CA GLY A 21 -2.75 10.62 -11.20
C GLY A 21 -2.28 9.63 -10.14
N LEU A 22 -0.96 9.47 -9.99
CA LEU A 22 -0.35 8.55 -9.03
C LEU A 22 0.12 9.22 -7.74
N LYS A 23 0.17 10.55 -7.66
CA LYS A 23 0.78 11.25 -6.51
C LYS A 23 0.22 10.81 -5.17
N LYS A 24 -1.10 10.58 -5.07
CA LYS A 24 -1.75 10.10 -3.84
C LYS A 24 -1.70 8.59 -3.67
N GLY A 25 -1.31 7.83 -4.69
CA GLY A 25 -1.32 6.37 -4.68
C GLY A 25 -2.07 5.76 -5.87
N LEU A 26 -2.12 4.44 -5.92
CA LEU A 26 -2.78 3.67 -6.97
C LEU A 26 -3.94 2.87 -6.36
N ARG A 27 -5.18 3.28 -6.67
CA ARG A 27 -6.38 2.63 -6.15
C ARG A 27 -6.51 1.17 -6.63
N ASN A 28 -7.51 0.49 -6.07
CA ASN A 28 -7.90 -0.88 -6.41
C ASN A 28 -6.86 -1.93 -5.98
N ARG A 29 -6.30 -1.75 -4.78
CA ARG A 29 -5.23 -2.57 -4.22
C ARG A 29 -5.35 -2.76 -2.72
N TRP A 30 -4.72 -3.83 -2.24
CA TRP A 30 -4.49 -4.05 -0.82
C TRP A 30 -3.31 -3.21 -0.31
N TYR A 31 -3.56 -2.44 0.74
CA TYR A 31 -2.59 -1.63 1.45
C TYR A 31 -2.54 -2.01 2.93
N VAL A 32 -1.36 -1.90 3.54
CA VAL A 32 -1.20 -2.09 4.98
C VAL A 32 -1.67 -0.84 5.70
N MET A 33 -2.60 -0.99 6.63
CA MET A 33 -3.14 0.12 7.42
C MET A 33 -2.30 0.37 8.67
N LEU A 34 -1.91 -0.71 9.37
CA LEU A 34 -1.07 -0.69 10.57
C LEU A 34 -0.62 -2.11 10.95
N PRO A 35 0.41 -2.26 11.81
CA PRO A 35 0.70 -3.54 12.45
C PRO A 35 -0.46 -3.97 13.34
N SER A 36 -0.82 -5.25 13.26
CA SER A 36 -1.96 -5.84 14.00
C SER A 36 -1.85 -5.63 15.51
N GLU A 37 -0.63 -5.61 16.06
CA GLU A 37 -0.36 -5.36 17.48
C GLU A 37 -0.66 -3.92 17.93
N LYS A 38 -0.72 -2.95 16.99
CA LYS A 38 -1.09 -1.55 17.31
C LYS A 38 -2.60 -1.34 17.35
N LEU A 39 -3.37 -2.25 16.76
CA LEU A 39 -4.82 -2.26 16.89
C LEU A 39 -5.16 -2.95 18.21
N THR A 40 -5.66 -2.20 19.19
CA THR A 40 -5.96 -2.72 20.54
C THR A 40 -7.48 -2.74 20.76
N ASP A 41 -7.96 -2.27 21.91
CA ASP A 41 -9.38 -2.12 22.25
C ASP A 41 -9.97 -0.77 21.80
N ARG A 42 -9.15 0.09 21.19
CA ARG A 42 -9.58 1.40 20.67
C ARG A 42 -9.48 1.50 19.15
N PRO A 43 -10.33 2.32 18.52
CA PRO A 43 -10.17 2.64 17.11
C PRO A 43 -8.89 3.44 16.89
N VAL A 44 -8.25 3.24 15.74
CA VAL A 44 -7.01 3.91 15.34
C VAL A 44 -7.25 4.70 14.07
N ALA A 45 -6.87 5.98 14.09
CA ALA A 45 -6.83 6.82 12.90
C ALA A 45 -5.66 6.39 12.00
N VAL A 46 -5.92 6.19 10.72
CA VAL A 46 -4.91 5.94 9.70
C VAL A 46 -5.23 6.78 8.46
N LYS A 47 -4.22 7.08 7.64
CA LYS A 47 -4.42 7.76 6.35
C LYS A 47 -3.98 6.84 5.24
N ALA A 48 -4.77 6.75 4.18
CA ALA A 48 -4.37 6.06 2.96
C ALA A 48 -4.95 6.75 1.74
N LEU A 49 -4.10 6.99 0.73
CA LEU A 49 -4.47 7.54 -0.57
C LEU A 49 -5.17 8.91 -0.51
N GLY A 50 -4.88 9.69 0.53
CA GLY A 50 -5.50 10.99 0.83
C GLY A 50 -6.84 10.89 1.55
N GLU A 51 -7.24 9.69 1.99
CA GLU A 51 -8.46 9.46 2.78
C GLU A 51 -8.12 9.29 4.26
N ASP A 52 -8.89 9.96 5.12
CA ASP A 52 -8.90 9.73 6.55
C ASP A 52 -9.72 8.47 6.85
N LEU A 53 -9.08 7.48 7.48
CA LEU A 53 -9.64 6.17 7.75
C LEU A 53 -9.58 5.85 9.25
N VAL A 54 -10.53 5.03 9.69
CA VAL A 54 -10.56 4.46 11.03
C VAL A 54 -10.49 2.95 10.93
N VAL A 55 -9.60 2.35 11.72
CA VAL A 55 -9.49 0.90 11.88
C VAL A 55 -9.87 0.54 13.30
N TYR A 56 -10.74 -0.45 13.49
CA TYR A 56 -11.05 -1.01 14.80
C TYR A 56 -11.16 -2.53 14.74
N ARG A 57 -11.01 -3.20 15.89
CA ARG A 57 -11.22 -4.65 16.02
C ARG A 57 -12.51 -4.92 16.79
N ASP A 58 -13.36 -5.78 16.25
CA ASP A 58 -14.60 -6.18 16.91
C ASP A 58 -14.36 -7.22 18.02
N ASP A 59 -15.44 -7.61 18.72
CA ASP A 59 -15.44 -8.58 19.81
C ASP A 59 -15.14 -10.02 19.35
N LYS A 60 -15.22 -10.28 18.04
CA LYS A 60 -14.83 -11.54 17.39
C LYS A 60 -13.36 -11.52 16.95
N GLY A 61 -12.64 -10.44 17.23
CA GLY A 61 -11.24 -10.28 16.86
C GLY A 61 -11.01 -9.93 15.39
N LYS A 62 -12.06 -9.52 14.65
CA LYS A 62 -11.95 -9.13 13.23
C LYS A 62 -11.71 -7.64 13.12
N ALA A 63 -10.66 -7.26 12.38
CA ALA A 63 -10.41 -5.86 12.03
C ALA A 63 -11.35 -5.37 10.92
N HIS A 64 -11.77 -4.11 11.02
CA HIS A 64 -12.59 -3.41 10.05
C HIS A 64 -12.02 -2.02 9.76
N THR A 65 -12.11 -1.59 8.50
CA THR A 65 -11.63 -0.27 8.05
C THR A 65 -12.78 0.52 7.43
N PHE A 66 -12.98 1.75 7.90
CA PHE A 66 -13.99 2.68 7.39
C PHE A 66 -13.39 4.06 7.12
N ILE A 67 -14.11 4.91 6.40
CA ILE A 67 -13.81 6.36 6.40
C ILE A 67 -13.97 6.89 7.83
N ASP A 68 -13.01 7.71 8.27
CA ASP A 68 -13.01 8.33 9.60
C ASP A 68 -13.97 9.53 9.68
N PHE A 69 -15.25 9.27 9.39
CA PHE A 69 -16.28 10.29 9.34
C PHE A 69 -17.61 9.72 9.81
N CYS A 70 -18.13 10.26 10.90
CA CYS A 70 -19.46 9.92 11.38
C CYS A 70 -20.53 10.59 10.48
N PRO A 71 -21.39 9.83 9.78
CA PRO A 71 -22.39 10.40 8.87
C PRO A 71 -23.49 11.22 9.56
N HIS A 72 -23.53 11.23 10.90
CA HIS A 72 -24.43 12.10 11.65
C HIS A 72 -24.03 13.57 11.53
N ARG A 73 -22.79 13.93 11.91
CA ARG A 73 -22.30 15.33 11.94
C ARG A 73 -20.82 15.50 11.62
N GLY A 74 -20.18 14.48 11.05
CA GLY A 74 -18.81 14.53 10.56
C GLY A 74 -17.70 14.48 11.61
N ALA A 75 -17.99 14.02 12.83
CA ALA A 75 -16.93 13.74 13.81
C ALA A 75 -16.04 12.59 13.33
N ALA A 76 -14.73 12.67 13.63
CA ALA A 76 -13.82 11.55 13.50
C ALA A 76 -14.25 10.42 14.44
N LEU A 77 -14.51 9.24 13.86
CA LEU A 77 -14.87 8.03 14.59
C LEU A 77 -13.68 7.43 15.34
N SER A 78 -12.45 7.72 14.90
CA SER A 78 -11.20 7.37 15.58
C SER A 78 -11.04 8.04 16.95
N LEU A 79 -11.79 9.10 17.23
CA LEU A 79 -11.89 9.74 18.55
C LEU A 79 -12.98 9.11 19.44
N GLY A 80 -13.61 8.04 18.96
CA GLY A 80 -14.59 7.25 19.70
C GLY A 80 -13.97 6.09 20.47
N ASP A 81 -14.80 5.09 20.74
CA ASP A 81 -14.40 3.85 21.42
C ASP A 81 -14.99 2.62 20.70
N VAL A 82 -14.46 1.43 21.03
CA VAL A 82 -15.10 0.16 20.67
C VAL A 82 -15.90 -0.35 21.87
N VAL A 83 -17.21 -0.49 21.72
CA VAL A 83 -18.11 -0.97 22.76
C VAL A 83 -18.90 -2.15 22.23
N GLU A 84 -18.83 -3.30 22.92
CA GLU A 84 -19.54 -4.53 22.51
C GLU A 84 -19.27 -4.91 21.04
N GLY A 85 -18.01 -4.74 20.60
CA GLY A 85 -17.59 -5.02 19.23
C GLY A 85 -18.06 -4.01 18.18
N GLN A 86 -18.62 -2.87 18.59
CA GLN A 86 -19.12 -1.83 17.70
C GLN A 86 -18.29 -0.56 17.81
N LEU A 87 -18.14 0.15 16.68
CA LEU A 87 -17.51 1.45 16.63
C LEU A 87 -18.51 2.52 17.08
N VAL A 88 -18.22 3.15 18.23
CA VAL A 88 -19.09 4.16 18.83
C VAL A 88 -18.48 5.54 18.67
N CYS A 89 -19.23 6.44 18.00
CA CYS A 89 -18.82 7.82 17.82
C CYS A 89 -18.75 8.57 19.15
N GLY A 90 -17.59 9.12 19.48
CA GLY A 90 -17.35 9.88 20.72
C GLY A 90 -18.15 11.19 20.85
N TYR A 91 -18.84 11.65 19.80
CA TYR A 91 -19.60 12.90 19.85
C TYR A 91 -21.03 12.71 20.40
N HIS A 92 -21.82 11.80 19.84
CA HIS A 92 -23.23 11.57 20.24
C HIS A 92 -23.55 10.09 20.52
N GLY A 93 -22.54 9.23 20.60
CA GLY A 93 -22.71 7.81 20.91
C GLY A 93 -23.36 6.99 19.79
N VAL A 94 -23.43 7.51 18.56
CA VAL A 94 -23.96 6.74 17.42
C VAL A 94 -23.04 5.55 17.19
N ALA A 95 -23.60 4.34 17.21
CA ALA A 95 -22.87 3.09 17.12
C ALA A 95 -23.02 2.45 15.73
N PHE A 96 -21.94 1.83 15.25
CA PHE A 96 -21.89 1.14 13.97
C PHE A 96 -21.26 -0.25 14.12
N ASN A 97 -21.85 -1.26 13.47
CA ASN A 97 -21.29 -2.61 13.46
C ASN A 97 -20.16 -2.79 12.41
N GLY A 98 -19.62 -4.01 12.32
CA GLY A 98 -18.57 -4.38 11.34
C GLY A 98 -18.98 -4.30 9.86
N GLU A 99 -20.27 -4.13 9.56
CA GLU A 99 -20.78 -3.87 8.20
C GLU A 99 -20.99 -2.37 7.94
N GLY A 100 -20.67 -1.52 8.92
CA GLY A 100 -20.88 -0.08 8.88
C GLY A 100 -22.35 0.33 9.06
N ILE A 101 -23.22 -0.58 9.47
CA ILE A 101 -24.65 -0.29 9.68
C ILE A 101 -24.83 0.36 11.05
N CYS A 102 -25.58 1.46 11.11
CA CYS A 102 -25.95 2.12 12.35
C CYS A 102 -26.85 1.22 13.21
N THR A 103 -26.40 0.90 14.41
CA THR A 103 -27.07 -0.02 15.35
C THR A 103 -27.73 0.70 16.51
N ALA A 104 -27.24 1.89 16.88
CA ALA A 104 -27.80 2.67 17.97
C ALA A 104 -27.65 4.18 17.75
N VAL A 105 -28.69 4.92 18.15
CA VAL A 105 -28.70 6.39 18.23
C VAL A 105 -29.22 6.76 19.62
N PRO A 106 -28.33 6.77 20.65
CA PRO A 106 -28.77 6.81 22.05
C PRO A 106 -29.69 7.99 22.39
N ALA A 107 -29.46 9.16 21.78
CA ALA A 107 -30.26 10.36 22.02
C ALA A 107 -31.71 10.27 21.51
N GLU A 108 -32.00 9.40 20.54
CA GLU A 108 -33.33 9.22 19.95
C GLU A 108 -33.99 7.88 20.33
N GLY A 109 -33.22 6.94 20.90
CA GLY A 109 -33.71 5.61 21.27
C GLY A 109 -33.90 4.66 20.07
N PRO A 110 -34.54 3.50 20.30
CA PRO A 110 -34.62 2.41 19.32
C PRO A 110 -35.50 2.71 18.09
N ASP A 111 -36.40 3.70 18.18
CA ASP A 111 -37.31 4.07 17.07
C ASP A 111 -36.73 5.16 16.15
N SER A 112 -35.45 5.52 16.34
CA SER A 112 -34.78 6.52 15.53
C SER A 112 -34.81 6.17 14.05
N LYS A 113 -35.25 7.14 13.23
CA LYS A 113 -35.20 7.01 11.76
C LYS A 113 -33.75 6.99 11.24
N LEU A 114 -32.78 7.46 12.01
CA LEU A 114 -31.37 7.50 11.63
C LEU A 114 -30.75 6.10 11.52
N LEU A 115 -31.26 5.11 12.26
CA LEU A 115 -30.82 3.71 12.17
C LEU A 115 -30.86 3.16 10.74
N LYS A 116 -31.83 3.61 9.93
CA LYS A 116 -32.00 3.19 8.53
C LYS A 116 -31.27 4.07 7.51
N ARG A 117 -30.77 5.24 7.94
CA ARG A 117 -30.19 6.26 7.04
C ARG A 117 -28.69 6.40 7.16
N LEU A 118 -28.13 6.10 8.34
CA LEU A 118 -26.71 6.22 8.59
C LEU A 118 -26.02 4.90 8.25
N LYS A 119 -25.04 4.98 7.33
CA LYS A 119 -24.16 3.86 6.97
C LYS A 119 -22.75 4.39 6.75
N LEU A 120 -21.76 3.67 7.26
CA LEU A 120 -20.36 3.98 7.01
C LEU A 120 -19.93 3.46 5.63
N LYS A 121 -19.02 4.20 4.99
CA LYS A 121 -18.28 3.69 3.83
C LYS A 121 -17.10 2.86 4.35
N GLY A 122 -17.18 1.54 4.16
CA GLY A 122 -16.16 0.58 4.58
C GLY A 122 -15.29 0.10 3.44
N PHE A 123 -14.16 -0.51 3.79
CA PHE A 123 -13.23 -1.17 2.87
C PHE A 123 -13.05 -2.64 3.27
N PRO A 124 -12.98 -3.58 2.30
CA PRO A 124 -12.63 -4.96 2.60
C PRO A 124 -11.34 -5.01 3.41
N THR A 125 -11.37 -5.67 4.57
CA THR A 125 -10.29 -5.66 5.56
C THR A 125 -9.90 -7.09 5.92
N GLN A 126 -8.58 -7.35 6.03
CA GLN A 126 -8.02 -8.65 6.43
C GLN A 126 -6.85 -8.46 7.37
N GLU A 127 -6.71 -9.31 8.38
CA GLU A 127 -5.46 -9.44 9.15
C GLU A 127 -4.66 -10.62 8.60
N ARG A 128 -3.42 -10.37 8.17
CA ARG A 128 -2.54 -11.40 7.60
C ARG A 128 -1.09 -11.03 7.89
N VAL A 129 -0.26 -12.02 8.23
CA VAL A 129 1.18 -11.86 8.53
C VAL A 129 1.51 -10.76 9.56
N GLY A 130 0.65 -10.60 10.57
CA GLY A 130 0.82 -9.61 11.64
C GLY A 130 0.50 -8.15 11.23
N LEU A 131 -0.10 -7.94 10.06
CA LEU A 131 -0.50 -6.65 9.53
C LEU A 131 -2.01 -6.62 9.30
N VAL A 132 -2.62 -5.44 9.49
CA VAL A 132 -4.01 -5.17 9.06
C VAL A 132 -3.97 -4.58 7.66
N TRP A 133 -4.76 -5.14 6.76
CA TRP A 133 -4.82 -4.78 5.35
C TRP A 133 -6.21 -4.26 5.00
N ALA A 134 -6.28 -3.24 4.14
CA ALA A 134 -7.52 -2.79 3.54
C ALA A 134 -7.38 -2.70 2.02
N TYR A 135 -8.42 -3.13 1.29
CA TYR A 135 -8.52 -2.93 -0.15
C TYR A 135 -9.10 -1.54 -0.44
N ILE A 136 -8.24 -0.60 -0.85
CA ILE A 136 -8.65 0.79 -1.10
C ILE A 136 -8.97 0.96 -2.59
N GLY A 137 -10.24 0.90 -2.95
CA GLY A 137 -10.68 0.91 -4.34
C GLY A 137 -12.19 1.05 -4.54
N ASP A 138 -12.62 0.91 -5.79
CA ASP A 138 -14.01 0.74 -6.20
C ASP A 138 -14.26 -0.76 -6.38
N THR A 139 -14.92 -1.38 -5.41
CA THR A 139 -15.12 -2.84 -5.38
C THR A 139 -16.13 -3.34 -6.41
N ASP A 140 -16.98 -2.46 -6.96
CA ASP A 140 -17.97 -2.83 -7.96
C ASP A 140 -17.33 -2.94 -9.34
N LEU A 141 -16.41 -2.02 -9.65
CA LEU A 141 -15.63 -2.07 -10.89
C LEU A 141 -14.40 -2.97 -10.80
N PHE A 142 -13.80 -3.06 -9.61
CA PHE A 142 -12.59 -3.83 -9.34
C PHE A 142 -12.81 -4.68 -8.08
N PRO A 143 -13.42 -5.87 -8.22
CA PRO A 143 -13.56 -6.81 -7.10
C PRO A 143 -12.18 -7.09 -6.47
N PRO A 144 -12.06 -7.08 -5.13
CA PRO A 144 -10.79 -7.35 -4.47
C PRO A 144 -10.25 -8.72 -4.85
N PRO A 145 -9.00 -8.83 -5.34
CA PRO A 145 -8.36 -10.13 -5.49
C PRO A 145 -8.08 -10.72 -4.10
N PRO A 146 -7.78 -12.03 -4.00
CA PRO A 146 -7.21 -12.59 -2.78
C PRO A 146 -5.98 -11.78 -2.33
N LEU A 147 -5.85 -11.56 -1.02
CA LEU A 147 -4.67 -10.88 -0.47
C LEU A 147 -3.48 -11.84 -0.53
N GLU A 148 -2.61 -11.70 -1.53
CA GLU A 148 -1.42 -12.55 -1.67
C GLU A 148 -0.16 -11.82 -1.22
N VAL A 149 0.59 -12.42 -0.30
CA VAL A 149 1.85 -11.90 0.24
C VAL A 149 3.00 -12.84 -0.13
N PRO A 150 4.28 -12.39 -0.10
CA PRO A 150 5.41 -13.27 -0.34
C PRO A 150 5.39 -14.52 0.58
N PRO A 151 5.61 -15.73 0.03
CA PRO A 151 5.37 -16.99 0.73
C PRO A 151 6.21 -17.18 1.99
N GLU A 152 7.42 -16.60 2.04
CA GLU A 152 8.27 -16.65 3.23
C GLU A 152 7.68 -15.95 4.46
N LEU A 153 6.70 -15.06 4.28
CA LEU A 153 6.02 -14.41 5.40
C LEU A 153 5.05 -15.36 6.12
N GLU A 154 4.66 -16.44 5.46
CA GLU A 154 3.73 -17.46 5.97
C GLU A 154 4.43 -18.78 6.31
N ASP A 155 5.69 -18.90 5.95
CA ASP A 155 6.52 -20.07 6.23
C ASP A 155 7.08 -20.01 7.67
N GLU A 156 6.69 -20.98 8.50
CA GLU A 156 7.10 -21.08 9.90
C GLU A 156 8.62 -21.27 10.11
N SER A 157 9.33 -21.71 9.06
CA SER A 157 10.80 -21.78 9.06
C SER A 157 11.47 -20.41 9.08
N TRP A 158 10.72 -19.36 8.78
CA TRP A 158 11.14 -17.98 8.92
C TRP A 158 10.64 -17.35 10.22
N THR A 159 11.42 -16.42 10.74
CA THR A 159 10.99 -15.55 11.84
C THR A 159 11.48 -14.14 11.61
N GLY A 160 10.71 -13.16 12.04
CA GLY A 160 11.11 -11.77 11.89
C GLY A 160 10.42 -10.83 12.86
N PHE A 161 10.57 -9.55 12.53
CA PHE A 161 9.98 -8.42 13.21
C PHE A 161 9.41 -7.48 12.17
N ILE A 162 8.25 -6.90 12.47
CA ILE A 162 7.68 -5.80 11.70
C ILE A 162 8.36 -4.53 12.17
N CYS A 163 8.94 -3.78 11.23
CA CYS A 163 9.48 -2.45 11.48
C CYS A 163 8.70 -1.47 10.61
N ASP A 164 7.79 -0.72 11.23
CA ASP A 164 6.99 0.29 10.54
C ASP A 164 7.50 1.70 10.85
N ALA A 165 7.47 2.59 9.86
CA ALA A 165 7.89 3.97 10.01
C ALA A 165 7.03 4.91 9.15
N HIS A 166 6.83 6.11 9.64
CA HIS A 166 6.16 7.19 8.92
C HIS A 166 7.21 8.11 8.28
N TRP A 167 7.13 8.30 6.96
CA TRP A 167 8.07 9.10 6.20
C TRP A 167 7.37 10.28 5.51
N LYS A 168 7.97 11.47 5.62
CA LYS A 168 7.50 12.68 4.92
C LYS A 168 8.00 12.72 3.47
N THR A 169 7.75 11.62 2.76
CA THR A 169 8.12 11.47 1.36
C THR A 169 6.98 10.84 0.58
N ASN A 170 6.88 11.21 -0.70
CA ASN A 170 5.92 10.61 -1.60
C ASN A 170 6.27 9.13 -1.83
N TRP A 171 5.25 8.27 -1.84
CA TRP A 171 5.40 6.82 -1.99
C TRP A 171 6.15 6.39 -3.27
N LEU A 172 6.08 7.17 -4.36
CA LEU A 172 6.81 6.89 -5.60
C LEU A 172 8.33 7.06 -5.43
N VAL A 173 8.74 8.09 -4.69
CA VAL A 173 10.15 8.28 -4.31
C VAL A 173 10.58 7.13 -3.39
N ALA A 174 9.66 6.69 -2.53
CA ALA A 174 9.90 5.55 -1.66
C ALA A 174 10.12 4.23 -2.39
N LEU A 175 9.30 3.93 -3.37
CA LEU A 175 9.49 2.74 -4.21
C LEU A 175 10.72 2.84 -5.12
N ASP A 176 11.05 4.03 -5.64
CA ASP A 176 12.24 4.21 -6.47
C ASP A 176 13.52 3.85 -5.70
N ASN A 177 13.64 4.24 -4.43
CA ASN A 177 14.77 3.85 -3.57
C ASN A 177 14.87 2.33 -3.40
N LEU A 178 13.74 1.65 -3.21
CA LEU A 178 13.69 0.19 -3.08
C LEU A 178 14.02 -0.52 -4.39
N ALA A 179 13.83 0.13 -5.54
CA ALA A 179 14.14 -0.37 -6.87
C ALA A 179 15.61 -0.14 -7.28
N ASP A 180 16.44 0.46 -6.42
CA ASP A 180 17.84 0.79 -6.71
C ASP A 180 18.81 0.12 -5.73
N PRO A 181 19.42 -1.02 -6.09
CA PRO A 181 20.47 -1.61 -5.24
C PRO A 181 21.79 -0.83 -5.23
N MET A 182 22.04 0.09 -6.19
CA MET A 182 23.32 0.82 -6.26
C MET A 182 23.49 1.86 -5.15
N HIS A 183 22.43 2.38 -4.53
CA HIS A 183 22.60 3.39 -3.48
C HIS A 183 23.32 2.84 -2.24
N ALA A 184 23.20 1.54 -1.93
CA ALA A 184 23.70 0.95 -0.70
C ALA A 184 25.19 1.19 -0.41
N PRO A 185 26.14 0.89 -1.31
CA PRO A 185 27.57 1.15 -1.07
C PRO A 185 27.93 2.65 -0.93
N PHE A 186 27.03 3.56 -1.27
CA PHE A 186 27.22 5.01 -1.12
C PHE A 186 26.52 5.54 0.14
N LEU A 187 25.19 5.42 0.20
CA LEU A 187 24.36 5.94 1.29
C LEU A 187 24.67 5.23 2.61
N HIS A 188 24.79 3.89 2.55
CA HIS A 188 25.04 3.05 3.71
C HIS A 188 26.51 2.63 3.84
N GLY A 189 27.43 3.35 3.20
CA GLY A 189 28.87 3.04 3.14
C GLY A 189 29.57 3.03 4.51
N LYS A 190 28.93 3.55 5.57
CA LYS A 190 29.42 3.50 6.97
C LYS A 190 28.68 2.47 7.84
N SER A 191 27.70 1.76 7.28
CA SER A 191 26.89 0.80 8.02
C SER A 191 27.65 -0.51 8.29
N TYR A 192 27.15 -1.29 9.24
CA TYR A 192 27.79 -2.55 9.63
C TYR A 192 27.81 -3.58 8.49
N THR A 193 26.73 -3.68 7.71
CA THR A 193 26.55 -4.73 6.70
C THR A 193 26.70 -4.25 5.27
N LEU A 194 26.51 -2.95 4.99
CA LEU A 194 26.46 -2.42 3.62
C LEU A 194 27.69 -1.57 3.23
N ARG A 195 28.72 -1.51 4.09
CA ARG A 195 29.96 -0.77 3.82
C ARG A 195 30.89 -1.39 2.77
N PHE A 196 30.65 -2.64 2.40
CA PHE A 196 31.51 -3.41 1.51
C PHE A 196 30.89 -3.56 0.10
N GLY A 197 31.66 -4.07 -0.84
CA GLY A 197 31.21 -4.28 -2.22
C GLY A 197 31.65 -3.19 -3.18
N ALA A 198 31.52 -3.49 -4.47
CA ALA A 198 31.91 -2.61 -5.55
C ALA A 198 30.99 -1.39 -5.63
N LYS A 199 31.56 -0.24 -5.97
CA LYS A 199 30.84 1.02 -6.22
C LYS A 199 30.44 1.20 -7.69
N GLN A 200 30.80 0.23 -8.53
CA GLN A 200 30.50 0.20 -9.95
C GLN A 200 30.03 -1.20 -10.28
N ASP A 201 28.90 -1.29 -10.98
CA ASP A 201 28.40 -2.53 -11.55
C ASP A 201 27.40 -2.21 -12.65
N ARG A 202 27.09 -3.22 -13.45
CA ARG A 202 25.97 -3.16 -14.37
C ARG A 202 24.74 -3.73 -13.68
N MET A 203 23.62 -3.01 -13.73
CA MET A 203 22.34 -3.57 -13.30
C MET A 203 21.72 -4.46 -14.39
N VAL A 204 21.06 -5.54 -13.98
CA VAL A 204 20.40 -6.50 -14.87
C VAL A 204 18.97 -6.71 -14.39
N LEU A 205 18.03 -6.85 -15.32
CA LEU A 205 16.65 -7.18 -15.01
C LEU A 205 16.40 -8.67 -15.28
N VAL A 206 15.70 -9.31 -14.35
CA VAL A 206 15.20 -10.68 -14.46
C VAL A 206 13.69 -10.61 -14.30
N ASP A 207 12.95 -11.05 -15.32
CA ASP A 207 11.49 -11.12 -15.21
C ASP A 207 11.10 -12.22 -14.21
N MET A 208 10.12 -11.91 -13.37
CA MET A 208 9.58 -12.80 -12.34
C MET A 208 8.08 -13.01 -12.61
N PRO A 209 7.47 -14.11 -12.14
CA PRO A 209 6.04 -14.38 -12.41
C PRO A 209 5.10 -13.23 -12.03
N ASN A 210 5.39 -12.56 -10.91
CA ASN A 210 4.56 -11.49 -10.34
C ASN A 210 5.25 -10.11 -10.43
N GLY A 211 6.27 -9.94 -11.27
CA GLY A 211 7.01 -8.68 -11.34
C GLY A 211 8.40 -8.84 -11.93
N PHE A 212 9.42 -8.29 -11.28
CA PHE A 212 10.80 -8.37 -11.76
C PHE A 212 11.80 -8.26 -10.61
N ARG A 213 13.02 -8.74 -10.87
CA ARG A 213 14.18 -8.51 -10.01
C ARG A 213 15.20 -7.66 -10.75
N VAL A 214 15.70 -6.62 -10.08
CA VAL A 214 16.92 -5.92 -10.49
C VAL A 214 18.08 -6.46 -9.67
N GLU A 215 19.15 -6.90 -10.34
CA GLU A 215 20.33 -7.43 -9.67
C GLU A 215 21.63 -6.90 -10.28
N ARG A 216 22.67 -6.89 -9.46
CA ARG A 216 24.03 -6.56 -9.88
C ARG A 216 24.62 -7.71 -10.70
N GLU A 217 25.18 -7.39 -11.87
CA GLU A 217 25.72 -8.39 -12.81
C GLU A 217 26.91 -9.14 -12.20
N LYS A 218 27.84 -8.42 -11.58
CA LYS A 218 29.13 -8.98 -11.14
C LYS A 218 29.19 -9.29 -9.64
N GLN A 219 28.31 -8.71 -8.83
CA GLN A 219 28.33 -8.87 -7.37
C GLN A 219 27.14 -9.70 -6.87
N LYS A 220 27.43 -10.74 -6.07
CA LYS A 220 26.43 -11.57 -5.40
C LYS A 220 26.85 -11.92 -3.97
N GLY A 221 25.94 -11.75 -3.02
CA GLY A 221 26.14 -12.15 -1.62
C GLY A 221 27.11 -11.27 -0.81
N VAL A 222 27.39 -10.05 -1.27
CA VAL A 222 28.33 -9.14 -0.61
C VAL A 222 27.63 -7.98 0.09
N ASN A 223 26.59 -7.42 -0.51
CA ASN A 223 25.87 -6.25 -0.02
C ASN A 223 24.37 -6.37 -0.40
N PHE A 224 23.63 -5.26 -0.45
CA PHE A 224 22.36 -5.15 -1.15
C PHE A 224 22.62 -5.30 -2.66
N ASP A 225 22.52 -6.53 -3.14
CA ASP A 225 22.94 -6.89 -4.50
C ASP A 225 21.78 -7.02 -5.48
N TRP A 226 20.56 -7.16 -4.95
CA TRP A 226 19.35 -7.29 -5.76
C TRP A 226 18.12 -6.85 -4.98
N SER A 227 17.12 -6.36 -5.71
CA SER A 227 15.79 -6.07 -5.21
C SER A 227 14.76 -6.67 -6.16
N GLU A 228 13.82 -7.42 -5.60
CA GLU A 228 12.70 -8.00 -6.33
C GLU A 228 11.43 -7.24 -6.00
N LEU A 229 10.76 -6.75 -7.02
CA LEU A 229 9.54 -5.96 -6.93
C LEU A 229 8.43 -6.82 -7.51
N GLY A 230 7.40 -7.03 -6.70
CA GLY A 230 6.27 -7.87 -7.05
C GLY A 230 4.94 -7.17 -6.84
N ASP A 231 3.96 -7.66 -7.58
CA ASP A 231 2.61 -7.13 -7.63
C ASP A 231 1.61 -8.28 -7.71
N THR A 232 0.95 -8.54 -6.58
CA THR A 232 -0.03 -9.62 -6.40
C THR A 232 -1.40 -9.07 -5.96
N GLY A 233 -1.75 -7.87 -6.44
CA GLY A 233 -2.85 -7.08 -5.90
C GLY A 233 -2.44 -6.23 -4.68
N THR A 234 -1.22 -6.40 -4.21
CA THR A 234 -0.47 -5.48 -3.34
C THR A 234 0.94 -5.33 -3.91
N LEU A 235 1.54 -4.14 -3.77
CA LEU A 235 2.92 -3.91 -4.17
C LEU A 235 3.84 -4.28 -3.02
N TRP A 236 4.84 -5.09 -3.30
CA TRP A 236 5.86 -5.47 -2.33
C TRP A 236 7.24 -5.44 -2.95
N CYS A 237 8.24 -5.16 -2.11
CA CYS A 237 9.63 -5.36 -2.46
C CYS A 237 10.21 -6.47 -1.58
N ARG A 238 11.19 -7.20 -2.12
CA ARG A 238 11.95 -8.20 -1.39
C ARG A 238 13.42 -8.06 -1.72
N LEU A 239 14.26 -8.13 -0.69
CA LEU A 239 15.71 -8.12 -0.85
C LEU A 239 16.37 -8.94 0.26
N ASP A 240 17.60 -9.37 0.01
CA ASP A 240 18.44 -10.02 1.01
C ASP A 240 19.65 -9.16 1.33
N ILE A 241 19.90 -8.95 2.62
CA ILE A 241 21.15 -8.39 3.10
C ILE A 241 22.03 -9.54 3.61
N PRO A 242 23.24 -9.73 3.07
CA PRO A 242 24.20 -10.69 3.59
C PRO A 242 24.64 -10.30 5.01
N TYR A 243 24.41 -11.19 5.98
CA TYR A 243 24.81 -10.98 7.37
C TYR A 243 26.04 -11.82 7.68
N PRO A 244 27.06 -11.28 8.38
CA PRO A 244 28.20 -12.06 8.79
C PRO A 244 27.80 -13.08 9.85
N LYS A 245 28.55 -14.18 9.97
CA LYS A 245 28.32 -15.21 11.02
C LYS A 245 28.28 -14.64 12.44
N SER A 246 28.97 -13.52 12.69
CA SER A 246 28.94 -12.80 13.97
C SER A 246 27.58 -12.19 14.32
N ALA A 247 26.66 -12.09 13.36
CA ALA A 247 25.31 -11.58 13.57
C ALA A 247 24.30 -12.69 13.94
N GLY A 248 24.77 -13.87 14.32
CA GLY A 248 23.93 -14.98 14.78
C GLY A 248 23.63 -16.00 13.67
N PRO A 249 22.91 -17.09 14.03
CA PRO A 249 22.63 -18.22 13.15
C PRO A 249 21.70 -17.83 11.99
N GLY A 250 21.65 -18.69 10.97
CA GLY A 250 20.84 -18.50 9.78
C GLY A 250 21.56 -17.80 8.63
N GLY A 251 20.89 -17.75 7.48
CA GLY A 251 21.39 -17.15 6.25
C GLY A 251 21.28 -15.62 6.22
N PRO A 252 21.10 -15.01 5.04
CA PRO A 252 20.93 -13.58 4.91
C PRO A 252 19.70 -13.09 5.69
N LEU A 253 19.72 -11.81 6.05
CA LEU A 253 18.53 -11.13 6.54
C LEU A 253 17.67 -10.75 5.34
N ARG A 254 16.50 -11.37 5.22
CA ARG A 254 15.52 -11.01 4.22
C ARG A 254 14.71 -9.82 4.70
N ILE A 255 14.46 -8.87 3.81
CA ILE A 255 13.53 -7.77 4.05
C ILE A 255 12.42 -7.87 3.01
N VAL A 256 11.18 -7.94 3.48
CA VAL A 256 10.00 -7.75 2.66
C VAL A 256 9.38 -6.41 3.05
N GLY A 257 9.24 -5.51 2.08
CA GLY A 257 8.76 -4.15 2.27
C GLY A 257 7.40 -3.93 1.64
N PHE A 258 6.54 -3.20 2.33
CA PHE A 258 5.28 -2.65 1.81
C PHE A 258 5.25 -1.15 2.04
N ILE A 259 4.56 -0.42 1.16
CA ILE A 259 4.40 1.03 1.27
C ILE A 259 2.91 1.37 1.12
N THR A 260 2.41 2.16 2.07
CA THR A 260 1.08 2.75 2.01
C THR A 260 1.25 4.26 1.81
N PRO A 261 0.80 4.80 0.67
CA PRO A 261 0.74 6.24 0.46
C PRO A 261 -0.31 6.83 1.42
N ASN A 262 0.07 7.81 2.24
CA ASN A 262 -0.89 8.49 3.13
C ASN A 262 -1.58 9.60 2.35
N ASP A 263 -0.80 10.39 1.61
CA ASP A 263 -1.25 11.40 0.65
C ASP A 263 -0.16 11.68 -0.41
N GLU A 264 -0.13 12.89 -0.98
CA GLU A 264 0.86 13.28 -2.00
C GLU A 264 2.26 13.58 -1.44
N ASN A 265 2.42 13.71 -0.13
CA ASN A 265 3.66 14.13 0.52
C ASN A 265 4.17 13.12 1.56
N GLU A 266 3.31 12.26 2.08
CA GLU A 266 3.65 11.35 3.17
C GLU A 266 3.30 9.89 2.85
N SER A 267 4.07 8.96 3.39
CA SER A 267 3.84 7.52 3.26
C SER A 267 4.29 6.77 4.50
N ASP A 268 3.57 5.68 4.81
CA ASP A 268 3.98 4.72 5.81
C ASP A 268 4.66 3.52 5.14
N VAL A 269 5.80 3.12 5.69
CA VAL A 269 6.62 2.00 5.19
C VAL A 269 6.65 0.88 6.22
N TYR A 270 6.55 -0.35 5.75
CA TYR A 270 6.48 -1.56 6.57
C TYR A 270 7.55 -2.54 6.12
N PHE A 271 8.62 -2.67 6.88
CA PHE A 271 9.73 -3.56 6.59
C PHE A 271 9.74 -4.77 7.52
N LEU A 272 9.35 -5.91 6.97
CA LEU A 272 9.38 -7.20 7.64
C LEU A 272 10.78 -7.79 7.50
N ARG A 273 11.53 -7.82 8.61
CA ARG A 273 12.92 -8.28 8.66
C ARG A 273 13.00 -9.72 9.14
N TYR A 274 13.08 -10.64 8.19
CA TYR A 274 12.93 -12.08 8.38
C TYR A 274 14.25 -12.82 8.21
N ARG A 275 14.40 -13.94 8.92
CA ARG A 275 15.54 -14.83 8.80
C ARG A 275 15.07 -16.28 8.90
N HIS A 276 15.62 -17.14 8.05
CA HIS A 276 15.35 -18.57 8.04
C HIS A 276 16.15 -19.26 9.16
N VAL A 277 15.49 -19.50 10.30
CA VAL A 277 16.06 -20.11 11.52
C VAL A 277 14.96 -20.81 12.32
N GLN A 278 15.29 -21.97 12.91
CA GLN A 278 14.34 -22.80 13.66
C GLN A 278 14.87 -23.19 15.05
N GLY A 279 14.00 -23.69 15.92
CA GLY A 279 14.37 -24.23 17.23
C GLY A 279 15.15 -23.24 18.12
N TRP A 280 16.32 -23.66 18.62
CA TRP A 280 17.17 -22.82 19.48
C TRP A 280 17.80 -21.66 18.71
N GLU A 281 18.11 -21.83 17.42
CA GLU A 281 18.65 -20.76 16.56
C GLU A 281 17.66 -19.62 16.42
N ARG A 282 16.37 -19.93 16.28
CA ARG A 282 15.27 -18.95 16.27
C ARG A 282 15.29 -18.09 17.53
N ARG A 283 15.40 -18.71 18.71
CA ARG A 283 15.45 -17.99 19.99
C ARG A 283 16.69 -17.11 20.07
N LEU A 284 17.86 -17.65 19.77
CA LEU A 284 19.12 -16.91 19.79
C LEU A 284 19.10 -15.72 18.83
N TRP A 285 18.67 -15.92 17.59
CA TRP A 285 18.55 -14.86 16.59
C TRP A 285 17.64 -13.74 17.07
N ARG A 286 16.44 -14.06 17.55
CA ARG A 286 15.47 -13.05 18.02
C ARG A 286 16.03 -12.23 19.18
N THR A 287 16.74 -12.87 20.13
CA THR A 287 17.43 -12.18 21.22
C THR A 287 18.56 -11.28 20.71
N LEU A 288 19.42 -11.79 19.81
CA LEU A 288 20.51 -10.99 19.22
C LEU A 288 19.98 -9.80 18.41
N TYR A 289 18.87 -9.99 17.69
CA TYR A 289 18.23 -8.92 16.94
C TYR A 289 17.84 -7.77 17.86
N LYS A 290 17.01 -8.06 18.88
CA LYS A 290 16.49 -7.05 19.81
C LYS A 290 17.58 -6.39 20.65
N THR A 291 18.64 -7.13 21.01
CA THR A 291 19.69 -6.60 21.88
C THR A 291 20.82 -5.88 21.14
N ARG A 292 21.06 -6.18 19.85
CA ARG A 292 22.26 -5.69 19.15
C ARG A 292 22.05 -5.17 17.73
N LEU A 293 21.05 -5.66 17.00
CA LEU A 293 20.92 -5.38 15.57
C LEU A 293 19.83 -4.37 15.25
N GLU A 294 18.75 -4.34 16.03
CA GLU A 294 17.60 -3.46 15.80
C GLU A 294 18.01 -1.98 15.70
N ALA A 295 18.81 -1.47 16.65
CA ALA A 295 19.29 -0.09 16.59
C ALA A 295 20.14 0.21 15.34
N ARG A 296 20.92 -0.77 14.86
CA ARG A 296 21.73 -0.61 13.65
C ARG A 296 20.86 -0.61 12.39
N HIS A 297 19.80 -1.40 12.38
CA HIS A 297 18.82 -1.43 11.29
C HIS A 297 18.06 -0.12 11.19
N TRP A 298 17.62 0.41 12.33
CA TRP A 298 17.02 1.75 12.40
C TRP A 298 17.96 2.83 11.88
N HIS A 299 19.26 2.76 12.20
CA HIS A 299 20.21 3.72 11.67
C HIS A 299 20.36 3.67 10.14
N VAL A 300 20.26 2.48 9.51
CA VAL A 300 20.27 2.35 8.04
C VAL A 300 18.99 2.95 7.47
N LEU A 301 17.83 2.58 8.02
CA LEU A 301 16.52 3.06 7.57
C LEU A 301 16.39 4.59 7.70
N GLU A 302 17.01 5.17 8.73
CA GLU A 302 17.04 6.62 8.93
C GLU A 302 17.87 7.34 7.86
N GLN A 303 18.91 6.72 7.31
CA GLN A 303 19.67 7.30 6.21
C GLN A 303 18.83 7.41 4.94
N ASP A 304 18.00 6.40 4.65
CA ASP A 304 17.03 6.42 3.54
C ASP A 304 16.01 7.53 3.76
N ARG A 305 15.35 7.56 4.93
CA ARG A 305 14.36 8.58 5.29
C ARG A 305 14.92 10.00 5.10
N VAL A 306 16.09 10.28 5.66
CA VAL A 306 16.75 11.59 5.57
C VAL A 306 17.00 12.00 4.12
N MET A 307 17.40 11.08 3.25
CA MET A 307 17.61 11.37 1.83
C MET A 307 16.28 11.64 1.12
N MET A 308 15.30 10.77 1.32
CA MET A 308 14.07 10.73 0.53
C MET A 308 13.07 11.82 0.90
N GLU A 309 13.04 12.27 2.16
CA GLU A 309 12.26 13.45 2.56
C GLU A 309 12.75 14.76 1.92
N ARG A 310 13.97 14.76 1.35
CA ARG A 310 14.54 15.90 0.63
C ARG A 310 14.40 15.78 -0.88
N VAL A 311 13.98 14.64 -1.39
CA VAL A 311 13.75 14.43 -2.82
C VAL A 311 12.32 14.84 -3.16
N SER A 312 12.18 15.91 -3.93
CA SER A 312 10.86 16.34 -4.43
C SER A 312 10.33 15.36 -5.47
N LEU A 313 9.03 15.07 -5.43
CA LEU A 313 8.36 14.29 -6.50
C LEU A 313 8.61 14.88 -7.90
N LYS A 314 8.75 16.21 -8.01
CA LYS A 314 9.07 16.92 -9.27
C LYS A 314 10.42 16.53 -9.87
N ALA A 315 11.32 15.93 -9.09
CA ALA A 315 12.59 15.42 -9.60
C ALA A 315 12.36 14.39 -10.72
N ARG A 316 11.32 13.55 -10.61
CA ARG A 316 10.96 12.51 -11.59
C ARG A 316 10.67 13.06 -12.99
N LEU A 317 10.28 14.33 -13.11
CA LEU A 317 10.05 15.00 -14.40
C LEU A 317 11.35 15.48 -15.06
N ASN A 318 12.40 15.71 -14.29
CA ASN A 318 13.59 16.45 -14.73
C ASN A 318 14.90 15.65 -14.65
N GLU A 319 14.92 14.58 -13.88
CA GLU A 319 16.09 13.73 -13.67
C GLU A 319 16.62 13.07 -14.96
N LYS A 320 17.88 12.64 -14.90
CA LYS A 320 18.56 11.94 -15.98
C LYS A 320 18.94 10.55 -15.49
N MET A 321 18.17 9.55 -15.88
CA MET A 321 18.39 8.16 -15.51
C MET A 321 19.46 7.51 -16.40
N GLY A 322 20.31 6.70 -15.80
CA GLY A 322 21.38 5.95 -16.43
C GLY A 322 21.16 4.43 -16.37
N GLN A 323 22.22 3.69 -16.65
CA GLN A 323 22.21 2.22 -16.67
C GLN A 323 21.89 1.61 -15.30
N THR A 324 22.32 2.25 -14.22
CA THR A 324 22.07 1.80 -12.85
C THR A 324 20.60 1.88 -12.46
N ASP A 325 19.81 2.71 -13.16
CA ASP A 325 18.43 3.04 -12.78
C ASP A 325 17.40 2.18 -13.53
N ILE A 326 17.83 1.11 -14.23
CA ILE A 326 16.91 0.29 -15.04
C ILE A 326 15.79 -0.36 -14.20
N GLY A 327 16.04 -0.64 -12.91
CA GLY A 327 15.04 -1.13 -11.96
C GLY A 327 13.94 -0.08 -11.75
N VAL A 328 14.33 1.15 -11.44
CA VAL A 328 13.44 2.31 -11.32
C VAL A 328 12.63 2.53 -12.61
N ILE A 329 13.30 2.51 -13.78
CA ILE A 329 12.63 2.66 -15.08
C ILE A 329 11.57 1.57 -15.29
N ARG A 330 11.89 0.31 -14.96
CA ARG A 330 10.97 -0.83 -15.10
C ARG A 330 9.77 -0.71 -14.15
N LEU A 331 10.01 -0.36 -12.89
CA LEU A 331 8.97 -0.11 -11.90
C LEU A 331 7.99 0.97 -12.37
N ARG A 332 8.49 2.12 -12.80
CA ARG A 332 7.63 3.22 -13.26
C ARG A 332 6.79 2.84 -14.47
N LYS A 333 7.35 2.08 -15.42
CA LYS A 333 6.57 1.54 -16.55
C LYS A 333 5.44 0.62 -16.08
N MET A 334 5.70 -0.23 -15.09
CA MET A 334 4.71 -1.13 -14.51
C MET A 334 3.55 -0.34 -13.86
N LEU A 335 3.87 0.65 -13.03
CA LEU A 335 2.86 1.51 -12.37
C LEU A 335 2.04 2.31 -13.38
N ASN A 336 2.70 2.89 -14.39
CA ASN A 336 2.01 3.66 -15.43
C ASN A 336 1.05 2.78 -16.24
N LEU A 337 1.46 1.55 -16.57
CA LEU A 337 0.60 0.63 -17.32
C LEU A 337 -0.66 0.27 -16.52
N GLU A 338 -0.50 -0.04 -15.24
CA GLU A 338 -1.62 -0.36 -14.36
C GLU A 338 -2.55 0.85 -14.16
N PHE A 339 -1.99 2.05 -13.95
CA PHE A 339 -2.76 3.29 -13.89
C PHE A 339 -3.63 3.50 -15.13
N PHE A 340 -3.05 3.38 -16.32
CA PHE A 340 -3.80 3.57 -17.57
C PHE A 340 -4.87 2.49 -17.77
N LYS A 341 -4.59 1.25 -17.41
CA LYS A 341 -5.56 0.15 -17.45
C LYS A 341 -6.76 0.45 -16.56
N GLN A 342 -6.55 0.92 -15.34
CA GLN A 342 -7.64 1.31 -14.45
C GLN A 342 -8.43 2.50 -15.01
N GLN A 343 -7.74 3.51 -15.55
CA GLN A 343 -8.40 4.68 -16.10
C GLN A 343 -9.28 4.35 -17.31
N GLU A 344 -8.90 3.35 -18.12
CA GLU A 344 -9.72 2.86 -19.20
C GLU A 344 -11.06 2.28 -18.69
N VAL A 345 -11.03 1.44 -17.65
CA VAL A 345 -12.24 0.86 -17.04
C VAL A 345 -13.14 1.96 -16.47
N TYR A 346 -12.59 2.92 -15.71
CA TYR A 346 -13.37 4.05 -15.20
C TYR A 346 -14.02 4.87 -16.33
N ASN A 347 -13.28 5.12 -17.41
CA ASN A 347 -13.79 5.86 -18.57
C ASN A 347 -14.92 5.08 -19.28
N GLN A 348 -14.81 3.76 -19.39
CA GLN A 348 -15.85 2.91 -19.96
C GLN A 348 -17.11 2.91 -19.08
N ALA A 349 -16.97 2.76 -17.77
CA ALA A 349 -18.09 2.83 -16.82
C ALA A 349 -18.82 4.19 -16.90
N ALA A 350 -18.06 5.29 -16.92
CA ALA A 350 -18.61 6.64 -17.05
C ALA A 350 -19.29 6.89 -18.42
N ARG A 351 -18.90 6.17 -19.49
CA ARG A 351 -19.60 6.24 -20.79
C ARG A 351 -20.94 5.49 -20.74
N LYS A 352 -20.98 4.30 -20.13
CA LYS A 352 -22.22 3.52 -19.96
C LYS A 352 -23.28 4.29 -19.16
N GLN A 353 -22.87 4.97 -18.08
CA GLN A 353 -23.78 5.80 -17.27
C GLN A 353 -24.36 7.03 -18.01
N ARG A 354 -23.75 7.45 -19.12
CA ARG A 354 -24.18 8.61 -19.91
C ARG A 354 -25.06 8.23 -21.11
N GLN A 355 -25.23 6.94 -21.41
CA GLN A 355 -26.16 6.50 -22.46
C GLN A 355 -27.58 6.51 -21.89
N PRO A 356 -28.56 7.17 -22.53
CA PRO A 356 -29.95 7.09 -22.10
C PRO A 356 -30.44 5.64 -22.18
N GLU A 357 -31.27 5.22 -21.21
CA GLU A 357 -31.95 3.92 -21.26
C GLU A 357 -32.73 3.82 -22.58
N PRO A 358 -32.75 2.64 -23.25
CA PRO A 358 -33.61 2.44 -24.40
C PRO A 358 -35.08 2.64 -23.98
N GLU A 359 -35.84 3.40 -24.78
CA GLU A 359 -37.27 3.57 -24.55
C GLU A 359 -37.93 2.18 -24.45
N PRO A 360 -38.81 1.94 -23.46
CA PRO A 360 -39.54 0.68 -23.39
C PRO A 360 -40.37 0.53 -24.67
N ASP A 361 -40.20 -0.61 -25.35
CA ASP A 361 -40.96 -0.97 -26.55
C ASP A 361 -42.45 -0.72 -26.30
N GLY A 362 -43.00 0.29 -26.97
CA GLY A 362 -44.42 0.61 -26.90
C GLY A 362 -45.21 -0.58 -27.42
N GLU A 363 -46.08 -1.15 -26.57
CA GLU A 363 -47.07 -2.13 -26.99
C GLU A 363 -47.87 -1.56 -28.18
N PRO A 364 -48.05 -2.30 -29.28
CA PRO A 364 -48.89 -1.85 -30.38
C PRO A 364 -50.33 -1.76 -29.89
N SER A 365 -50.91 -0.56 -29.92
CA SER A 365 -52.32 -0.38 -29.57
C SER A 365 -53.18 -1.18 -30.54
N GLU A 366 -53.92 -2.16 -30.02
CA GLU A 366 -54.97 -2.84 -30.79
C GLU A 366 -56.00 -1.80 -31.25
N ALA A 367 -56.05 -1.58 -32.56
CA ALA A 367 -57.12 -0.83 -33.19
C ALA A 367 -58.42 -1.64 -33.03
N VAL A 368 -59.30 -1.16 -32.15
CA VAL A 368 -60.68 -1.62 -32.06
C VAL A 368 -61.38 -1.25 -33.37
N LEU A 369 -61.55 -2.25 -34.24
CA LEU A 369 -62.45 -2.18 -35.38
C LEU A 369 -63.90 -2.16 -34.85
N ALA A 370 -64.55 -1.01 -34.93
CA ALA A 370 -66.00 -0.91 -34.82
C ALA A 370 -66.62 -1.45 -36.11
N GLY A 371 -67.41 -2.53 -36.00
CA GLY A 371 -68.28 -3.04 -37.05
C GLY A 371 -69.72 -2.57 -36.81
N ASP A 372 -70.33 -2.13 -37.92
CA ASP A 372 -71.75 -2.06 -38.33
C ASP A 372 -72.87 -1.73 -37.32
#